data_AF-A0A7Y8J7R3-F1
#
_entry.id   AF-A0A7Y8J7R3-F1
#
_cell.length_a   1.000
_cell.length_b   1.000
_cell.length_c   1.000
_cell.angle_alpha   90.00
_cell.angle_beta   90.00
_cell.angle_gamma   90.00
#
_symmetry.space_group_name_H-M   'P 1'
#
loop_
_entity.id
_entity.type
_entity.pdbx_description
1 polymer ?
#
loop_
_entity_poly.entity_id
_entity_poly.type
_entity_poly.pdbx_seq_one_letter_code
_entity_poly.pdbx_strand_id
1 'polypeptide(L)'
;ANINKELFDYYKGLIELRKTYKAFRRANYDDITFIELKSNPFALGYSVKFKDEEFVVLLNADTKSAIDFELPDGQWEIIVDENTAGIIPIKVVQKGITVSNSSGIVLKKK
;
A
#
# COMPACT_ATOMS: atom_id res chain seq x y z
N ALA A 1 -0.45 -29.85 -10.76
CA ALA A 1 0.48 -28.72 -10.68
C ALA A 1 -0.32 -27.45 -10.42
N ASN A 2 -0.13 -26.80 -9.26
CA ASN A 2 -0.77 -25.52 -8.93
C ASN A 2 0.08 -24.37 -9.50
N ILE A 3 0.09 -24.24 -10.82
CA ILE A 3 0.79 -23.16 -11.50
C ILE A 3 0.19 -21.83 -11.02
N ASN A 4 1.03 -20.91 -10.54
CA ASN A 4 0.69 -19.53 -10.17
C ASN A 4 -0.27 -19.35 -8.98
N LYS A 5 -0.33 -20.29 -8.03
CA LYS A 5 -1.18 -20.14 -6.84
C LYS A 5 -0.89 -18.86 -6.05
N GLU A 6 0.38 -18.50 -5.86
CA GLU A 6 0.80 -17.29 -5.15
C GLU A 6 0.24 -16.03 -5.83
N LEU A 7 0.41 -15.92 -7.16
CA LEU A 7 -0.13 -14.81 -7.94
C LEU A 7 -1.66 -14.75 -7.89
N PHE A 8 -2.32 -15.90 -7.98
CA PHE A 8 -3.77 -16.00 -7.86
C PHE A 8 -4.26 -15.52 -6.49
N ASP A 9 -3.62 -15.98 -5.41
CA ASP A 9 -3.97 -15.60 -4.05
C ASP A 9 -3.70 -14.11 -3.80
N TYR A 10 -2.62 -13.57 -4.36
CA TYR A 10 -2.29 -12.15 -4.29
C TYR A 10 -3.40 -11.28 -4.92
N TYR A 11 -3.82 -11.60 -6.14
CA TYR A 11 -4.93 -10.87 -6.78
C TYR A 11 -6.26 -11.04 -6.04
N LYS A 12 -6.54 -12.24 -5.52
CA LYS A 12 -7.72 -12.50 -4.69
C LYS A 12 -7.71 -11.58 -3.45
N GLY A 13 -6.55 -11.44 -2.81
CA GLY A 13 -6.33 -10.54 -1.68
C GLY A 13 -6.55 -9.07 -2.00
N LEU A 14 -6.04 -8.59 -3.14
CA LEU A 14 -6.28 -7.21 -3.59
C LEU A 14 -7.77 -6.94 -3.89
N ILE A 15 -8.47 -7.91 -4.46
CA ILE A 15 -9.92 -7.82 -4.70
C ILE A 15 -10.68 -7.75 -3.36
N GLU A 16 -10.29 -8.57 -2.40
CA GLU A 16 -10.85 -8.55 -1.05
C GLU A 16 -10.65 -7.18 -0.39
N LEU A 17 -9.41 -6.68 -0.36
CA LEU A 17 -9.06 -5.35 0.14
C LEU A 17 -9.98 -4.25 -0.43
N ARG A 18 -10.09 -4.18 -1.76
CA ARG A 18 -10.90 -3.18 -2.47
C ARG A 18 -12.39 -3.30 -2.16
N LYS A 19 -12.90 -4.51 -1.95
CA LYS A 19 -14.31 -4.75 -1.60
C LYS A 19 -14.60 -4.37 -0.15
N THR A 20 -13.69 -4.69 0.77
CA THR A 20 -13.85 -4.47 2.21
C THR A 20 -13.86 -2.99 2.54
N TYR A 21 -12.88 -2.23 2.05
CA TYR A 21 -12.70 -0.82 2.42
C TYR A 21 -13.31 0.12 1.38
N LYS A 22 -14.17 1.02 1.84
CA LYS A 22 -14.88 1.98 0.98
C LYS A 22 -13.94 3.07 0.46
N ALA A 23 -12.85 3.37 1.14
CA ALA A 23 -11.83 4.34 0.72
C ALA A 23 -11.38 4.09 -0.72
N PHE A 24 -11.14 2.84 -1.10
CA PHE A 24 -10.69 2.49 -2.46
C PHE A 24 -11.80 2.55 -3.54
N ARG A 25 -13.06 2.80 -3.17
CA ARG A 25 -14.22 2.81 -4.09
C ARG A 25 -15.07 4.07 -4.03
N ARG A 26 -14.94 4.88 -2.97
CA ARG A 26 -15.84 6.00 -2.66
C ARG A 26 -15.13 7.27 -2.21
N ALA A 27 -13.81 7.25 -2.01
CA ALA A 27 -13.05 8.46 -1.76
C ALA A 27 -13.16 9.41 -2.97
N ASN A 28 -13.31 10.69 -2.68
CA ASN A 28 -13.22 11.75 -3.67
C ASN A 28 -11.76 12.18 -3.86
N TYR A 29 -11.51 13.07 -4.82
CA TYR A 29 -10.16 13.58 -5.04
C TYR A 29 -9.59 14.30 -3.81
N ASP A 30 -10.42 15.09 -3.11
CA ASP A 30 -10.01 15.82 -1.91
C ASP A 30 -9.68 14.92 -0.72
N ASP A 31 -10.08 13.65 -0.77
CA ASP A 31 -9.74 12.62 0.23
C ASP A 31 -8.35 12.01 -0.02
N ILE A 32 -7.68 12.38 -1.12
CA ILE A 32 -6.39 11.85 -1.55
C ILE A 32 -5.31 12.92 -1.40
N THR A 33 -4.20 12.56 -0.76
CA THR A 33 -3.00 13.40 -0.66
C THR A 33 -1.81 12.64 -1.20
N PHE A 34 -1.17 13.17 -2.23
CA PHE A 34 0.04 12.58 -2.80
C PHE A 34 1.25 12.88 -1.93
N ILE A 35 2.11 11.87 -1.75
CA ILE A 35 3.37 11.98 -1.02
C ILE A 35 4.44 12.39 -2.03
N GLU A 36 5.09 13.54 -1.82
CA GLU A 36 6.14 14.04 -2.71
C GLU A 36 7.40 13.18 -2.63
N LEU A 37 7.82 12.59 -3.74
CA LEU A 37 9.08 11.86 -3.88
C LEU A 37 9.93 12.50 -4.97
N LYS A 38 10.66 13.55 -4.60
CA LYS A 38 11.46 14.33 -5.58
C LYS A 38 12.64 13.55 -6.16
N SER A 39 13.06 12.47 -5.50
CA SER A 39 14.27 11.71 -5.83
C SER A 39 14.06 10.53 -6.78
N ASN A 40 12.83 10.06 -7.01
CA ASN A 40 12.58 8.88 -7.85
C ASN A 40 11.30 9.03 -8.71
N PRO A 41 11.42 9.21 -10.04
CA PRO A 41 10.27 9.34 -10.94
C PRO A 41 9.49 8.03 -11.13
N PHE A 42 10.02 6.90 -10.67
CA PHE A 42 9.38 5.58 -10.74
C PHE A 42 8.63 5.20 -9.46
N ALA A 43 8.55 6.10 -8.48
CA ALA A 43 7.85 5.84 -7.23
C ALA A 43 6.58 6.71 -7.11
N LEU A 44 5.54 6.15 -6.52
CA LEU A 44 4.26 6.82 -6.27
C LEU A 44 3.82 6.51 -4.83
N GLY A 45 3.60 7.54 -4.03
CA GLY A 45 2.97 7.42 -2.72
C GLY A 45 1.73 8.29 -2.63
N TYR A 46 0.68 7.80 -1.99
CA TYR A 46 -0.47 8.62 -1.61
C TYR A 46 -1.12 8.10 -0.34
N SER A 47 -1.73 9.00 0.43
CA SER A 47 -2.70 8.64 1.46
C SER A 47 -4.12 8.84 0.95
N VAL A 48 -5.04 7.99 1.39
CA VAL A 48 -6.48 8.16 1.16
C VAL A 48 -7.21 8.07 2.48
N LYS A 49 -8.06 9.06 2.77
CA LYS A 49 -8.85 9.12 3.99
C LYS A 49 -10.33 9.24 3.67
N PHE A 50 -11.11 8.20 3.99
CA PHE A 50 -12.54 8.19 3.78
C PHE A 50 -13.26 7.79 5.07
N LYS A 51 -13.92 8.75 5.71
CA LYS A 51 -14.55 8.57 7.03
C LYS A 51 -13.52 8.12 8.08
N ASP A 52 -13.74 6.93 8.65
CA ASP A 52 -12.89 6.25 9.64
C ASP A 52 -11.79 5.39 9.00
N GLU A 53 -11.77 5.27 7.68
CA GLU A 53 -10.76 4.52 6.94
C GLU A 53 -9.63 5.44 6.49
N GLU A 54 -8.40 5.18 6.92
CA GLU A 54 -7.21 5.92 6.49
C GLU A 54 -6.12 4.94 6.03
N PHE A 55 -5.61 5.14 4.82
CA PHE A 55 -4.60 4.29 4.20
C PHE A 55 -3.45 5.10 3.64
N VAL A 56 -2.30 4.45 3.53
CA VAL A 56 -1.16 4.88 2.71
C VAL A 56 -0.88 3.77 1.68
N VAL A 57 -0.71 4.15 0.43
CA VAL A 57 -0.38 3.26 -0.68
C VAL A 57 0.92 3.74 -1.29
N LEU A 58 1.90 2.84 -1.35
CA LEU A 58 3.24 3.10 -1.84
C LEU A 58 3.54 2.12 -2.96
N LEU A 59 4.02 2.62 -4.09
CA LEU A 59 4.39 1.84 -5.26
C LEU A 59 5.80 2.22 -5.68
N ASN A 60 6.63 1.21 -5.94
CA ASN A 60 7.96 1.37 -6.50
C ASN A 60 8.05 0.59 -7.81
N ALA A 61 7.96 1.31 -8.93
CA ALA A 61 8.13 0.74 -10.27
C ALA A 61 9.60 0.73 -10.72
N ASP A 62 10.55 1.18 -9.90
CA ASP A 62 11.98 1.02 -10.17
C ASP A 62 12.31 -0.49 -10.13
N THR A 63 12.99 -0.97 -11.15
CA THR A 63 13.30 -2.40 -11.30
C THR A 63 14.60 -2.81 -10.59
N LYS A 64 15.38 -1.85 -10.09
CA LYS A 64 16.73 -2.07 -9.57
C LYS A 64 16.89 -1.60 -8.14
N SER A 65 16.22 -0.51 -7.76
CA SER A 65 16.47 0.15 -6.48
C SER A 65 15.23 0.12 -5.59
N ALA A 66 15.44 -0.19 -4.31
CA ALA A 66 14.46 0.06 -3.27
C ALA A 66 14.39 1.57 -2.97
N ILE A 67 13.31 2.00 -2.35
CA ILE A 67 13.10 3.39 -1.95
C ILE A 67 12.53 3.47 -0.54
N ASP A 68 13.01 4.45 0.22
CA ASP A 68 12.49 4.76 1.55
C ASP A 68 11.38 5.81 1.46
N PHE A 69 10.30 5.56 2.18
CA PHE A 69 9.19 6.47 2.36
C PHE A 69 9.07 6.86 3.83
N GLU A 70 8.94 8.17 4.07
CA GLU A 70 8.46 8.67 5.36
C GLU A 70 6.94 8.51 5.42
N LEU A 71 6.44 8.06 6.57
CA LEU A 71 5.01 7.86 6.80
C LEU A 71 4.44 9.05 7.59
N PRO A 72 3.16 9.42 7.37
CA PRO A 72 2.48 10.35 8.24
C PRO A 72 2.43 9.84 9.68
N ASP A 73 2.31 10.75 10.65
CA ASP A 73 2.24 10.40 12.07
C ASP A 73 1.14 9.36 12.36
N GLY A 74 1.52 8.28 13.03
CA GLY A 74 0.60 7.22 13.45
C GLY A 74 1.24 5.85 13.55
N GLN A 75 0.42 4.86 13.89
CA GLN A 75 0.77 3.44 13.76
C GLN A 75 0.06 2.89 12.53
N TRP A 76 0.82 2.21 11.67
CA TRP A 76 0.36 1.75 10.38
C TRP A 76 0.52 0.24 10.27
N GLU A 77 -0.59 -0.46 10.06
CA GLU A 77 -0.66 -1.89 9.79
C GLU A 77 -0.40 -2.14 8.30
N ILE A 78 0.64 -2.90 7.98
CA ILE A 78 0.87 -3.36 6.61
C ILE A 78 -0.08 -4.52 6.33
N ILE A 79 -0.89 -4.38 5.29
CA ILE A 79 -1.89 -5.38 4.87
C ILE A 79 -1.66 -5.89 3.45
N VAL A 80 -0.76 -5.23 2.72
CA VAL A 80 -0.23 -5.68 1.42
C VAL A 80 1.27 -5.39 1.40
N ASP A 81 2.06 -6.36 0.98
CA ASP A 81 3.50 -6.25 0.69
C ASP A 81 3.83 -6.98 -0.63
N GLU A 82 5.11 -7.19 -0.94
CA GLU A 82 5.52 -7.85 -2.18
C GLU A 82 5.10 -9.34 -2.30
N ASN A 83 4.74 -9.98 -1.19
CA ASN A 83 4.46 -11.42 -1.13
C ASN A 83 2.96 -11.71 -0.96
N THR A 84 2.25 -10.85 -0.23
CA THR A 84 0.89 -11.11 0.22
C THR A 84 0.01 -9.88 0.13
N ALA A 85 -1.27 -10.09 -0.13
CA ALA A 85 -2.27 -9.04 -0.15
C ALA A 85 -3.53 -9.50 0.58
N GLY A 86 -4.20 -8.59 1.27
CA GLY A 86 -5.49 -8.87 1.90
C GLY A 86 -5.89 -7.79 2.90
N ILE A 87 -6.54 -8.23 3.98
CA ILE A 87 -7.03 -7.35 5.05
C ILE A 87 -6.42 -7.68 6.42
N ILE A 88 -5.57 -8.71 6.48
CA ILE A 88 -4.95 -9.19 7.71
C ILE A 88 -3.62 -8.45 7.90
N PRO A 89 -3.38 -7.80 9.06
CA PRO A 89 -2.11 -7.15 9.34
C PRO A 89 -0.94 -8.13 9.35
N ILE A 90 0.14 -7.79 8.64
CA ILE A 90 1.40 -8.53 8.58
C ILE A 90 2.35 -8.03 9.67
N LYS A 91 2.51 -6.70 9.76
CA LYS A 91 3.33 -6.02 10.78
C LYS A 91 2.87 -4.57 10.96
N VAL A 92 3.35 -3.94 12.04
CA VAL A 92 3.08 -2.52 12.34
C VAL A 92 4.36 -1.69 12.20
N VAL A 93 4.25 -0.54 11.54
CA VAL A 93 5.31 0.46 11.40
C VAL A 93 4.81 1.85 11.83
N GLN A 94 5.72 2.82 12.00
CA GLN A 94 5.35 4.16 12.49
C GLN A 94 5.98 5.29 11.69
N LYS A 95 7.32 5.31 11.57
CA LYS A 95 8.05 6.47 11.03
C LYS A 95 8.29 6.40 9.52
N GLY A 96 8.59 5.21 9.01
CA GLY A 96 8.97 5.05 7.62
C GLY A 96 9.06 3.58 7.24
N ILE A 97 9.19 3.35 5.94
CA ILE A 97 9.26 2.02 5.36
C ILE A 97 10.07 2.01 4.07
N THR A 98 10.85 0.96 3.87
CA THR A 98 11.52 0.67 2.61
C THR A 98 10.60 -0.18 1.73
N VAL A 99 10.35 0.28 0.50
CA VAL A 99 9.62 -0.47 -0.53
C VAL A 99 10.63 -1.04 -1.51
N SER A 100 10.66 -2.37 -1.63
CA SER A 100 11.53 -3.09 -2.57
C SER A 100 11.31 -2.65 -4.02
N ASN A 101 12.27 -2.94 -4.89
CA ASN A 101 12.12 -2.73 -6.34
C ASN A 101 10.94 -3.56 -6.90
N SER A 102 10.25 -3.03 -7.90
CA SER A 102 9.10 -3.67 -8.55
C SER A 102 8.00 -4.15 -7.60
N SER A 103 7.75 -3.43 -6.49
CA SER A 103 6.75 -3.84 -5.49
C SER A 103 5.87 -2.69 -5.02
N GLY A 104 4.84 -3.05 -4.25
CA GLY A 104 3.91 -2.10 -3.65
C GLY A 104 3.53 -2.51 -2.24
N ILE A 105 3.21 -1.52 -1.42
CA ILE A 105 2.77 -1.70 -0.04
C ILE A 105 1.47 -0.92 0.18
N VAL A 106 0.53 -1.54 0.88
CA VAL A 106 -0.67 -0.86 1.40
C VAL A 106 -0.64 -0.93 2.91
N LEU A 107 -0.72 0.23 3.54
CA LEU A 107 -0.80 0.39 4.98
C LEU A 107 -2.15 0.95 5.38
N LYS A 108 -2.72 0.42 6.46
CA LYS A 108 -3.94 0.92 7.11
C LYS A 108 -3.57 1.55 8.44
N LYS A 109 -4.16 2.70 8.75
CA LYS A 109 -3.98 3.32 10.07
C LYS A 109 -4.67 2.47 11.14
N LYS A 110 -3.99 2.28 12.26
CA LYS A 110 -4.52 1.56 13.41
C LYS A 110 -5.55 2.38 14.18
#